data_AF-A0A152A5L7-F1
#
_entry.id   AF-A0A152A5L7-F1
#
_cell.length_a   1.000
_cell.length_b   1.000
_cell.length_c   1.000
_cell.angle_alpha   90.00
_cell.angle_beta   90.00
_cell.angle_gamma   90.00
#
_symmetry.space_group_name_H-M   'P 1'
#
loop_
_entity.id
_entity.type
_entity.pdbx_description
1 polymer ?
#
loop_
_entity_poly.entity_id
_entity_poly.type
_entity_poly.pdbx_seq_one_letter_code
_entity_poly.pdbx_strand_id
1 'polypeptide(L)'
;MEQHQESNYCYLLEIPVEILELILLNLDDDKDLCRFSQCNHKLREIVDCDMVWDEMLLYRFLLTRNECEDTYKKYITKNSNAISNSSKYVYSKMNDIFIPHIYIFYRPMKVIWNRLEQWMVSKIPEMKETLKEPLHPLTEIFNDKNLKSTTNNNNNNTNEVKDLIKNNKFPIDYICSLLIHNGQNTGDLSTPLGLMGTIASYGYITSIYLMPYKDSEIIYRNNSKNTIIGNGWIIAKSYSGRYYLLVLVPFQHNGVSYSRGQVVFFGNSLKTLILVSNSYFEFLESHLDSIERKCFTIRREVYGLTLYRYPEFSNFISEGVTRGVRIKGSAVYVPESAQSQDTFPFFYRITIQMDKDEDPSFSCRLLSRRWEIQRGPNQNTEIVCGYGVIGEYPTIKPGIKFEYCSRCDLTTGYGSMSGSFYFVSLDNPNFEQIFSTIDPYGRDIPDQSDENQDIFQVIVPSFGLTNMDNNTKQTLQQIPLLTVKASPRDGDKWIERLKEEYQALIKYVEINKKGDNDWFTIESNQLGTRWQGKCWYIHNFKKYEFDLEFDMPVTYPETAPEIAIPELEGKTEKMYRGGKICLTVHFKPLWARNVPHFGIAHALALGLAPWLAAEVPYLVENNLIPNK
;
A
#
# COMPACT_ATOMS: atom_id res chain seq x y z
N MET A 1 -43.09 -0.37 -35.70
CA MET A 1 -42.56 -1.54 -34.97
C MET A 1 -41.24 -1.96 -35.60
N GLU A 2 -40.31 -1.03 -35.58
CA GLU A 2 -38.89 -1.22 -35.87
C GLU A 2 -38.18 -0.46 -34.75
N GLN A 3 -37.01 -0.96 -34.32
CA GLN A 3 -36.23 -0.61 -33.11
C GLN A 3 -36.41 -1.61 -31.97
N HIS A 4 -35.66 -2.72 -32.00
CA HIS A 4 -35.02 -3.38 -30.85
C HIS A 4 -34.09 -4.53 -31.30
N GLN A 5 -33.29 -4.30 -32.34
CA GLN A 5 -32.21 -5.22 -32.74
C GLN A 5 -31.02 -4.37 -33.16
N GLU A 6 -30.05 -4.19 -32.25
CA GLU A 6 -28.64 -3.78 -32.45
C GLU A 6 -28.15 -2.95 -31.27
N SER A 7 -27.73 -3.59 -30.17
CA SER A 7 -26.74 -3.02 -29.22
C SER A 7 -26.33 -4.00 -28.11
N ASN A 8 -26.03 -5.27 -28.41
CA ASN A 8 -25.23 -6.08 -27.49
C ASN A 8 -23.78 -5.96 -27.95
N TYR A 9 -23.12 -4.90 -27.51
CA TYR A 9 -21.68 -4.68 -27.71
C TYR A 9 -20.93 -5.93 -27.27
N CYS A 10 -20.20 -6.53 -28.21
CA CYS A 10 -19.44 -7.75 -28.00
C CYS A 10 -18.15 -7.38 -27.25
N TYR A 11 -18.19 -7.32 -25.92
CA TYR A 11 -17.05 -7.01 -25.04
C TYR A 11 -15.79 -7.82 -25.38
N LEU A 12 -15.95 -9.01 -25.97
CA LEU A 12 -14.90 -9.90 -26.45
C LEU A 12 -13.87 -9.28 -27.40
N LEU A 13 -14.23 -8.28 -28.21
CA LEU A 13 -13.25 -7.62 -29.10
C LEU A 13 -12.28 -6.72 -28.33
N GLU A 14 -12.67 -6.27 -27.13
CA GLU A 14 -11.88 -5.43 -26.23
C GLU A 14 -11.12 -6.25 -25.18
N ILE A 15 -11.38 -7.56 -25.08
CA ILE A 15 -10.69 -8.45 -24.14
C ILE A 15 -9.28 -8.74 -24.66
N PRO A 16 -8.22 -8.44 -23.88
CA PRO A 16 -6.85 -8.78 -24.24
C PRO A 16 -6.66 -10.29 -24.39
N VAL A 17 -5.74 -10.70 -25.26
CA VAL A 17 -5.51 -12.11 -25.62
C VAL A 17 -5.22 -12.95 -24.38
N GLU A 18 -4.49 -12.40 -23.41
CA GLU A 18 -4.09 -13.04 -22.16
C GLU A 18 -5.29 -13.41 -21.27
N ILE A 19 -6.36 -12.62 -21.32
CA ILE A 19 -7.61 -12.91 -20.60
C ILE A 19 -8.40 -13.99 -21.33
N LEU A 20 -8.36 -14.02 -22.67
CA LEU A 20 -8.96 -15.09 -23.45
C LEU A 20 -8.27 -16.43 -23.15
N GLU A 21 -6.93 -16.44 -23.03
CA GLU A 21 -6.16 -17.63 -22.64
C GLU A 21 -6.60 -18.20 -21.28
N LEU A 22 -6.81 -17.35 -20.27
CA LEU A 22 -7.31 -17.79 -18.97
C LEU A 22 -8.75 -18.33 -19.01
N ILE A 23 -9.61 -17.73 -19.84
CA ILE A 23 -10.98 -18.22 -20.01
C ILE A 23 -10.94 -19.62 -20.62
N LEU A 24 -10.10 -19.83 -21.63
CA LEU A 24 -9.90 -21.15 -22.26
C LEU A 24 -9.37 -22.19 -21.28
N LEU A 25 -8.44 -21.81 -20.39
CA LEU A 25 -7.93 -22.66 -19.31
C LEU A 25 -8.94 -22.99 -18.22
N ASN A 26 -10.11 -22.36 -18.19
CA ASN A 26 -11.15 -22.64 -17.21
C ASN A 26 -12.38 -23.34 -17.79
N LEU A 27 -12.29 -23.78 -19.05
CA LEU A 27 -13.30 -24.64 -19.64
C LEU A 27 -13.10 -26.08 -19.13
N ASP A 28 -14.19 -26.64 -18.62
CA ASP A 28 -14.23 -28.00 -18.06
C ASP A 28 -14.70 -29.06 -19.07
N ASP A 29 -15.30 -28.64 -20.20
CA ASP A 29 -15.93 -29.51 -21.20
C ASP A 29 -15.30 -29.27 -22.59
N ASP A 30 -14.90 -30.36 -23.26
CA ASP A 30 -14.36 -30.37 -24.62
C ASP A 30 -15.37 -29.81 -25.65
N LYS A 31 -16.66 -29.97 -25.38
CA LYS A 31 -17.74 -29.40 -26.22
C LYS A 31 -17.80 -27.89 -26.15
N ASP A 32 -17.56 -27.29 -24.98
CA ASP A 32 -17.51 -25.84 -24.85
C ASP A 32 -16.27 -25.29 -25.56
N LEU A 33 -15.12 -25.95 -25.42
CA LEU A 33 -13.91 -25.60 -26.17
C LEU A 33 -14.09 -25.61 -27.70
N CYS A 34 -14.69 -26.67 -28.26
CA CYS A 34 -14.95 -26.75 -29.70
C CYS A 34 -16.01 -25.72 -30.17
N ARG A 35 -16.89 -25.22 -29.28
CA ARG A 35 -17.77 -24.08 -29.60
C ARG A 35 -17.00 -22.76 -29.59
N PHE A 36 -16.05 -22.57 -28.68
CA PHE A 36 -15.25 -21.35 -28.53
C PHE A 36 -14.34 -21.07 -29.74
N SER A 37 -13.69 -22.10 -30.30
CA SER A 37 -12.78 -21.98 -31.45
C SER A 37 -13.46 -21.44 -32.72
N GLN A 38 -14.78 -21.50 -32.80
CA GLN A 38 -15.57 -21.08 -33.97
C GLN A 38 -16.29 -19.73 -33.79
N CYS A 39 -16.30 -19.14 -32.58
CA CYS A 39 -17.17 -18.00 -32.26
C CYS A 39 -16.58 -16.61 -32.56
N ASN A 40 -15.26 -16.44 -32.71
CA ASN A 40 -14.66 -15.11 -32.93
C ASN A 40 -13.41 -15.19 -33.82
N HIS A 41 -13.22 -14.22 -34.73
CA HIS A 41 -12.03 -14.09 -35.58
C HIS A 41 -10.72 -13.94 -34.77
N LYS A 42 -10.73 -13.19 -33.66
CA LYS A 42 -9.58 -13.09 -32.74
C LYS A 42 -9.28 -14.40 -32.01
N LEU A 43 -10.32 -15.17 -31.65
CA LEU A 43 -10.14 -16.52 -31.08
C LEU A 43 -9.61 -17.48 -32.14
N ARG A 44 -10.08 -17.36 -33.38
CA ARG A 44 -9.52 -18.10 -34.53
C ARG A 44 -8.07 -17.73 -34.79
N GLU A 45 -7.65 -16.48 -34.67
CA GLU A 45 -6.22 -16.12 -34.80
C GLU A 45 -5.34 -16.79 -33.73
N ILE A 46 -5.80 -16.87 -32.47
CA ILE A 46 -5.13 -17.63 -31.40
C ILE A 46 -5.10 -19.13 -31.72
N VAL A 47 -6.17 -19.67 -32.30
CA VAL A 47 -6.33 -21.09 -32.65
C VAL A 47 -5.56 -21.48 -33.92
N ASP A 48 -5.49 -20.59 -34.92
CA ASP A 48 -4.96 -20.88 -36.26
C ASP A 48 -3.46 -20.63 -36.36
N CYS A 49 -2.88 -19.78 -35.51
CA CYS A 49 -1.45 -19.46 -35.55
C CYS A 49 -0.58 -20.17 -34.51
N ASP A 50 -1.16 -20.81 -33.48
CA ASP A 50 -0.39 -21.16 -32.29
C ASP A 50 -0.18 -22.68 -32.11
N MET A 51 1.08 -23.12 -32.17
CA MET A 51 1.51 -24.49 -31.84
C MET A 51 1.03 -24.89 -30.42
N VAL A 52 0.85 -23.88 -29.56
CA VAL A 52 0.35 -23.98 -28.19
C VAL A 52 -1.12 -24.45 -28.14
N TRP A 53 -1.96 -24.11 -29.14
CA TRP A 53 -3.35 -24.54 -29.18
C TRP A 53 -3.49 -26.05 -29.44
N ASP A 54 -2.73 -26.56 -30.40
CA ASP A 54 -2.71 -27.99 -30.71
C ASP A 54 -2.14 -28.80 -29.54
N GLU A 55 -1.12 -28.28 -28.86
CA GLU A 55 -0.61 -28.86 -27.61
C GLU A 55 -1.67 -28.82 -26.50
N MET A 56 -2.43 -27.72 -26.34
CA MET A 56 -3.50 -27.65 -25.35
C MET A 56 -4.62 -28.68 -25.61
N LEU A 57 -5.08 -28.79 -26.86
CA LEU A 57 -6.07 -29.80 -27.26
C LEU A 57 -5.58 -31.21 -26.91
N LEU A 58 -4.32 -31.50 -27.23
CA LEU A 58 -3.74 -32.81 -27.03
C LEU A 58 -3.49 -33.11 -25.55
N TYR A 59 -2.90 -32.20 -24.78
CA TYR A 59 -2.50 -32.46 -23.40
C TYR A 59 -3.64 -32.37 -22.40
N ARG A 60 -4.63 -31.50 -22.64
CA ARG A 60 -5.71 -31.27 -21.67
C ARG A 60 -6.96 -32.09 -22.00
N PHE A 61 -7.30 -32.16 -23.27
CA PHE A 61 -8.54 -32.79 -23.71
C PHE A 61 -8.30 -34.11 -24.46
N LEU A 62 -7.04 -34.48 -24.70
CA LEU A 62 -6.66 -35.68 -25.47
C LEU A 62 -7.27 -35.70 -26.88
N LEU A 63 -7.41 -34.51 -27.48
CA LEU A 63 -7.99 -34.31 -28.80
C LEU A 63 -6.95 -33.78 -29.77
N THR A 64 -7.00 -34.26 -31.01
CA THR A 64 -6.39 -33.57 -32.14
C THR A 64 -7.34 -32.51 -32.71
N ARG A 65 -6.79 -31.55 -33.47
CA ARG A 65 -7.58 -30.53 -34.17
C ARG A 65 -8.70 -31.17 -35.02
N ASN A 66 -8.37 -32.24 -35.75
CA ASN A 66 -9.33 -32.99 -36.58
C ASN A 66 -10.44 -33.66 -35.73
N GLU A 67 -10.09 -34.23 -34.58
CA GLU A 67 -11.08 -34.88 -33.69
C GLU A 67 -12.03 -33.87 -33.02
N CYS A 68 -11.54 -32.68 -32.65
CA CYS A 68 -12.40 -31.60 -32.16
C CYS A 68 -13.35 -31.12 -33.27
N GLU A 69 -12.85 -30.96 -34.50
CA GLU A 69 -13.69 -30.62 -35.65
C GLU A 69 -14.75 -31.69 -35.95
N ASP A 70 -14.40 -32.97 -35.88
CA ASP A 70 -15.31 -34.07 -36.14
C ASP A 70 -16.37 -34.23 -35.04
N THR A 71 -15.97 -34.02 -33.78
CA THR A 71 -16.88 -33.99 -32.63
C THR A 71 -17.89 -32.86 -32.79
N TYR A 72 -17.44 -31.69 -33.24
CA TYR A 72 -18.31 -30.57 -33.55
C TYR A 72 -19.25 -30.84 -34.73
N LYS A 73 -18.73 -31.38 -35.85
CA LYS A 73 -19.54 -31.75 -37.03
C LYS A 73 -20.64 -32.74 -36.67
N LYS A 74 -20.32 -33.76 -35.85
CA LYS A 74 -21.30 -34.75 -35.32
C LYS A 74 -22.36 -34.11 -34.43
N TYR A 75 -21.99 -33.09 -33.66
CA TYR A 75 -22.92 -32.35 -32.81
C TYR A 75 -23.89 -31.47 -33.63
N ILE A 76 -23.38 -30.74 -34.63
CA ILE A 76 -24.18 -29.91 -35.53
C ILE A 76 -25.18 -30.76 -36.31
N THR A 77 -24.73 -31.87 -36.89
CA THR A 77 -25.61 -32.74 -37.69
C THR A 77 -26.74 -33.34 -36.86
N LYS A 78 -26.55 -33.50 -35.53
CA LYS A 78 -27.62 -33.88 -34.60
C LYS A 78 -28.57 -32.76 -34.21
N ASN A 79 -28.15 -31.49 -34.31
CA ASN A 79 -28.91 -30.33 -33.84
C ASN A 79 -28.75 -29.13 -34.80
N SER A 80 -29.46 -29.14 -35.93
CA SER A 80 -29.36 -28.09 -36.98
C SER A 80 -29.76 -26.68 -36.52
N ASN A 81 -30.61 -26.55 -35.49
CA ASN A 81 -30.95 -25.27 -34.85
C ASN A 81 -29.92 -24.80 -33.81
N ALA A 82 -28.87 -25.58 -33.53
CA ALA A 82 -27.94 -25.28 -32.45
C ALA A 82 -26.84 -24.28 -32.83
N ILE A 83 -26.55 -23.99 -34.10
CA ILE A 83 -25.40 -23.12 -34.46
C ILE A 83 -25.61 -21.68 -33.99
N SER A 84 -26.80 -21.10 -34.21
CA SER A 84 -27.13 -19.75 -33.74
C SER A 84 -27.33 -19.70 -32.21
N ASN A 85 -27.80 -20.81 -31.62
CA ASN A 85 -27.97 -20.95 -30.17
C ASN A 85 -26.66 -21.28 -29.46
N SER A 86 -25.66 -21.90 -30.12
CA SER A 86 -24.38 -22.30 -29.51
C SER A 86 -23.44 -21.12 -29.41
N SER A 87 -23.37 -20.26 -30.44
CA SER A 87 -22.65 -19.00 -30.32
C SER A 87 -23.30 -18.14 -29.26
N LYS A 88 -24.62 -17.95 -29.29
CA LYS A 88 -25.36 -17.19 -28.26
C LYS A 88 -25.19 -17.78 -26.85
N TYR A 89 -25.16 -19.11 -26.71
CA TYR A 89 -24.94 -19.80 -25.44
C TYR A 89 -23.51 -19.61 -24.93
N VAL A 90 -22.50 -19.70 -25.80
CA VAL A 90 -21.10 -19.39 -25.44
C VAL A 90 -20.96 -17.92 -25.07
N TYR A 91 -21.51 -17.00 -25.87
CA TYR A 91 -21.52 -15.57 -25.58
C TYR A 91 -22.24 -15.25 -24.27
N SER A 92 -23.36 -15.91 -23.97
CA SER A 92 -24.07 -15.81 -22.69
C SER A 92 -23.23 -16.39 -21.55
N LYS A 93 -22.71 -17.63 -21.65
CA LYS A 93 -21.79 -18.22 -20.67
C LYS A 93 -20.57 -17.35 -20.39
N MET A 94 -19.96 -16.76 -21.41
CA MET A 94 -18.85 -15.81 -21.26
C MET A 94 -19.29 -14.54 -20.55
N ASN A 95 -20.38 -13.91 -21.00
CA ASN A 95 -20.91 -12.67 -20.41
C ASN A 95 -21.50 -12.87 -19.00
N ASP A 96 -21.95 -14.07 -18.64
CA ASP A 96 -22.62 -14.33 -17.37
C ASP A 96 -21.66 -14.94 -16.33
N ILE A 97 -20.61 -15.67 -16.75
CA ILE A 97 -19.73 -16.43 -15.84
C ILE A 97 -18.28 -15.93 -15.83
N PHE A 98 -17.69 -15.59 -16.97
CA PHE A 98 -16.23 -15.39 -17.04
C PHE A 98 -15.85 -13.91 -17.16
N ILE A 99 -16.50 -13.19 -18.07
CA ILE A 99 -16.22 -11.79 -18.34
C ILE A 99 -16.49 -10.96 -17.09
N PRO A 100 -17.66 -10.99 -16.42
CA PRO A 100 -17.87 -10.16 -15.22
C PRO A 100 -16.89 -10.49 -14.10
N HIS A 101 -16.55 -11.76 -13.90
CA HIS A 101 -15.73 -12.19 -12.75
C HIS A 101 -14.24 -11.92 -12.91
N ILE A 102 -13.65 -12.01 -14.11
CA ILE A 102 -12.23 -11.72 -14.33
C ILE A 102 -12.04 -10.26 -14.75
N TYR A 103 -12.89 -9.74 -15.65
CA TYR A 103 -12.76 -8.39 -16.18
C TYR A 103 -12.93 -7.32 -15.09
N ILE A 104 -13.76 -7.57 -14.06
CA ILE A 104 -13.92 -6.68 -12.91
C ILE A 104 -12.63 -6.51 -12.10
N PHE A 105 -11.71 -7.47 -12.12
CA PHE A 105 -10.38 -7.33 -11.50
C PHE A 105 -9.33 -6.87 -12.50
N TYR A 106 -9.38 -7.37 -13.74
CA TYR A 106 -8.41 -7.04 -14.78
C TYR A 106 -8.42 -5.55 -15.12
N ARG A 107 -9.61 -4.96 -15.36
CA ARG A 107 -9.70 -3.56 -15.77
C ARG A 107 -9.11 -2.62 -14.69
N PRO A 108 -9.49 -2.71 -13.41
CA PRO A 108 -8.84 -1.93 -12.35
C PRO A 108 -7.34 -2.20 -12.24
N MET A 109 -6.91 -3.47 -12.33
CA MET A 109 -5.48 -3.81 -12.26
C MET A 109 -4.69 -3.19 -13.43
N LYS A 110 -5.26 -3.18 -14.64
CA LYS A 110 -4.67 -2.54 -15.82
C LYS A 110 -4.59 -1.02 -15.64
N VAL A 111 -5.57 -0.39 -15.00
CA VAL A 111 -5.50 1.04 -14.67
C VAL A 111 -4.33 1.33 -13.72
N ILE A 112 -4.12 0.50 -12.68
CA ILE A 112 -2.98 0.63 -11.77
C ILE A 112 -1.66 0.51 -12.53
N TRP A 113 -1.50 -0.53 -13.35
CA TRP A 113 -0.28 -0.73 -14.11
C TRP A 113 -0.02 0.37 -15.14
N ASN A 114 -1.05 0.84 -15.84
CA ASN A 114 -0.91 1.94 -16.79
C ASN A 114 -0.43 3.23 -16.09
N ARG A 115 -0.99 3.55 -14.91
CA ARG A 115 -0.54 4.69 -14.10
C ARG A 115 0.91 4.50 -13.64
N LEU A 116 1.26 3.31 -13.16
CA LEU A 116 2.62 2.99 -12.72
C LEU A 116 3.63 3.09 -13.88
N GLU A 117 3.29 2.58 -15.05
CA GLU A 117 4.11 2.71 -16.27
C GLU A 117 4.28 4.16 -16.69
N GLN A 118 3.20 4.94 -16.72
CA GLN A 118 3.26 6.37 -17.05
C GLN A 118 4.16 7.11 -16.06
N TRP A 119 4.07 6.77 -14.78
CA TRP A 119 4.94 7.31 -13.76
C TRP A 119 6.40 6.93 -14.00
N MET A 120 6.70 5.65 -14.28
CA MET A 120 8.07 5.18 -14.56
C MET A 120 8.65 5.90 -15.78
N VAL A 121 7.92 5.97 -16.89
CA VAL A 121 8.34 6.70 -18.11
C VAL A 121 8.62 8.17 -17.81
N SER A 122 7.84 8.79 -16.92
CA SER A 122 8.04 10.19 -16.55
C SER A 122 9.21 10.42 -15.59
N LYS A 123 9.53 9.46 -14.73
CA LYS A 123 10.38 9.68 -13.54
C LYS A 123 11.66 8.84 -13.50
N ILE A 124 11.57 7.56 -13.84
CA ILE A 124 12.69 6.59 -13.84
C ILE A 124 12.49 5.63 -15.04
N PRO A 125 12.77 6.06 -16.28
CA PRO A 125 12.53 5.25 -17.48
C PRO A 125 13.24 3.89 -17.42
N GLU A 126 14.43 3.85 -16.84
CA GLU A 126 15.25 2.64 -16.68
C GLU A 126 14.52 1.57 -15.83
N MET A 127 13.66 1.98 -14.89
CA MET A 127 12.86 1.04 -14.10
C MET A 127 11.84 0.29 -14.96
N LYS A 128 11.29 0.93 -16.01
CA LYS A 128 10.36 0.27 -16.93
C LYS A 128 11.03 -0.87 -17.70
N GLU A 129 12.30 -0.71 -18.06
CA GLU A 129 13.08 -1.72 -18.78
C GLU A 129 13.34 -2.98 -17.93
N THR A 130 13.17 -2.88 -16.61
CA THR A 130 13.28 -4.05 -15.72
C THR A 130 12.04 -4.92 -15.69
N LEU A 131 10.88 -4.42 -16.17
CA LEU A 131 9.63 -5.19 -16.16
C LEU A 131 9.74 -6.38 -17.11
N LYS A 132 9.25 -7.54 -16.65
CA LYS A 132 9.15 -8.73 -17.50
C LYS A 132 7.81 -8.73 -18.23
N GLU A 133 7.87 -9.21 -19.47
CA GLU A 133 6.71 -9.43 -20.33
C GLU A 133 5.58 -10.21 -19.60
N PRO A 134 4.31 -9.99 -20.00
CA PRO A 134 3.17 -10.73 -19.49
C PRO A 134 3.40 -12.24 -19.37
N LEU A 135 2.91 -12.82 -18.28
CA LEU A 135 2.86 -14.26 -18.15
C LEU A 135 1.73 -14.79 -19.04
N HIS A 136 2.08 -15.39 -20.17
CA HIS A 136 1.14 -16.14 -21.03
C HIS A 136 0.92 -17.54 -20.47
N PRO A 137 -0.23 -17.82 -19.81
CA PRO A 137 -0.42 -19.06 -19.07
C PRO A 137 -0.35 -20.29 -19.96
N LEU A 138 -0.80 -20.20 -21.22
CA LEU A 138 -0.70 -21.30 -22.17
C LEU A 138 0.77 -21.54 -22.56
N THR A 139 1.48 -20.50 -22.96
CA THR A 139 2.89 -20.60 -23.36
C THR A 139 3.77 -21.20 -22.27
N GLU A 140 3.54 -20.86 -20.99
CA GLU A 140 4.33 -21.37 -19.87
C GLU A 140 3.99 -22.80 -19.44
N ILE A 141 2.74 -23.24 -19.61
CA ILE A 141 2.34 -24.64 -19.39
C ILE A 141 2.97 -25.56 -20.44
N PHE A 142 3.12 -25.06 -21.68
CA PHE A 142 3.48 -25.85 -22.85
C PHE A 142 4.97 -25.73 -23.27
N ASN A 143 5.66 -24.62 -22.95
CA ASN A 143 7.10 -24.47 -23.22
C ASN A 143 8.04 -25.21 -22.24
N ASP A 144 7.52 -25.91 -21.23
CA ASP A 144 8.34 -26.74 -20.34
C ASP A 144 8.77 -28.03 -21.09
N LYS A 145 9.69 -27.86 -22.05
CA LYS A 145 10.24 -28.89 -22.96
C LYS A 145 10.88 -30.09 -22.23
N ASN A 146 10.99 -30.06 -20.92
CA ASN A 146 11.50 -31.15 -20.08
C ASN A 146 10.51 -32.31 -19.87
N LEU A 147 9.28 -32.25 -20.40
CA LEU A 147 8.31 -33.35 -20.26
C LEU A 147 8.60 -34.59 -21.11
N LYS A 148 9.58 -34.56 -22.03
CA LYS A 148 9.87 -35.71 -22.90
C LYS A 148 10.90 -36.70 -22.36
N SER A 149 11.44 -36.53 -21.15
CA SER A 149 12.39 -37.52 -20.61
C SER A 149 12.40 -37.60 -19.09
N THR A 150 11.38 -38.23 -18.49
CA THR A 150 11.56 -39.10 -17.30
C THR A 150 10.22 -39.73 -16.92
N THR A 151 9.81 -40.74 -17.68
CA THR A 151 9.18 -41.90 -17.06
C THR A 151 10.26 -42.63 -16.27
N ASN A 152 10.60 -42.10 -15.10
CA ASN A 152 11.03 -42.86 -13.92
C ASN A 152 11.37 -41.93 -12.74
N ASN A 153 10.70 -42.23 -11.63
CA ASN A 153 10.99 -41.87 -10.24
C ASN A 153 10.70 -40.45 -9.74
N ASN A 154 9.70 -40.42 -8.84
CA ASN A 154 9.53 -39.53 -7.68
C ASN A 154 9.74 -38.04 -7.90
N ASN A 155 8.72 -37.34 -8.39
CA ASN A 155 8.53 -35.92 -8.09
C ASN A 155 7.03 -35.59 -8.03
N ASN A 156 6.40 -35.78 -6.87
CA ASN A 156 5.04 -35.31 -6.60
C ASN A 156 4.93 -33.77 -6.63
N ASN A 157 6.03 -33.04 -6.43
CA ASN A 157 6.03 -31.57 -6.30
C ASN A 157 5.83 -30.81 -7.62
N THR A 158 6.18 -31.38 -8.78
CA THR A 158 5.97 -30.74 -10.09
C THR A 158 4.50 -30.80 -10.51
N ASN A 159 3.77 -31.81 -10.05
CA ASN A 159 2.33 -31.95 -10.29
C ASN A 159 1.53 -30.98 -9.40
N GLU A 160 1.95 -30.76 -8.15
CA GLU A 160 1.26 -29.83 -7.22
C GLU A 160 1.23 -28.38 -7.72
N VAL A 161 2.31 -27.87 -8.33
CA VAL A 161 2.33 -26.50 -8.86
C VAL A 161 1.52 -26.37 -10.16
N LYS A 162 1.51 -27.42 -11.01
CA LYS A 162 0.63 -27.48 -12.19
C LYS A 162 -0.85 -27.53 -11.79
N ASP A 163 -1.17 -28.23 -10.70
CA ASP A 163 -2.51 -28.26 -10.11
C ASP A 163 -2.92 -26.93 -9.46
N LEU A 164 -1.97 -26.07 -9.07
CA LEU A 164 -2.24 -24.72 -8.55
C LEU A 164 -2.71 -23.74 -9.65
N ILE A 165 -2.09 -23.82 -10.84
CA ILE A 165 -2.49 -23.04 -12.03
C ILE A 165 -3.79 -23.59 -12.61
N LYS A 166 -3.91 -24.91 -12.74
CA LYS A 166 -5.06 -25.57 -13.39
C LYS A 166 -6.36 -25.47 -12.58
N ASN A 167 -6.30 -25.20 -11.27
CA ASN A 167 -7.47 -25.17 -10.37
C ASN A 167 -7.82 -23.77 -9.79
N ASN A 168 -7.42 -22.65 -10.41
CA ASN A 168 -7.75 -21.29 -9.89
C ASN A 168 -7.36 -21.06 -8.42
N LYS A 169 -6.21 -21.58 -7.96
CA LYS A 169 -5.83 -21.47 -6.54
C LYS A 169 -5.18 -20.12 -6.18
N PHE A 170 -4.69 -19.34 -7.13
CA PHE A 170 -4.23 -17.97 -6.87
C PHE A 170 -5.40 -16.97 -6.79
N PRO A 171 -5.31 -15.94 -5.95
CA PRO A 171 -6.22 -14.79 -6.00
C PRO A 171 -6.28 -14.17 -7.41
N ILE A 172 -7.50 -13.88 -7.90
CA ILE A 172 -7.73 -13.42 -9.28
C ILE A 172 -7.01 -12.10 -9.57
N ASP A 173 -6.93 -11.19 -8.59
CA ASP A 173 -6.22 -9.93 -8.72
C ASP A 173 -4.72 -10.10 -8.96
N TYR A 174 -4.08 -11.05 -8.29
CA TYR A 174 -2.67 -11.40 -8.56
C TYR A 174 -2.49 -11.98 -9.96
N ILE A 175 -3.37 -12.90 -10.38
CA ILE A 175 -3.35 -13.47 -11.74
C ILE A 175 -3.46 -12.34 -12.77
N CYS A 176 -4.44 -11.44 -12.63
CA CYS A 176 -4.61 -10.31 -13.54
C CYS A 176 -3.36 -9.45 -13.64
N SER A 177 -2.60 -9.27 -12.54
CA SER A 177 -1.33 -8.55 -12.59
C SER A 177 -0.28 -9.28 -13.41
N LEU A 178 -0.16 -10.61 -13.29
CA LEU A 178 0.83 -11.40 -14.04
C LEU A 178 0.57 -11.36 -15.55
N LEU A 179 -0.70 -11.29 -15.97
CA LEU A 179 -1.08 -11.11 -17.38
C LEU A 179 -0.77 -9.71 -17.93
N ILE A 180 -0.38 -8.77 -17.07
CA ILE A 180 -0.01 -7.42 -17.47
C ILE A 180 1.50 -7.25 -17.40
N HIS A 181 2.12 -7.65 -16.28
CA HIS A 181 3.56 -7.68 -16.06
C HIS A 181 3.96 -8.83 -15.14
N ASN A 182 4.94 -9.63 -15.54
CA ASN A 182 5.44 -10.78 -14.78
C ASN A 182 6.58 -10.41 -13.82
N GLY A 183 6.38 -9.38 -13.00
CA GLY A 183 7.41 -8.89 -12.07
C GLY A 183 8.56 -8.16 -12.76
N GLN A 184 9.72 -8.15 -12.09
CA GLN A 184 10.95 -7.48 -12.55
C GLN A 184 12.11 -8.47 -12.76
N ASN A 185 13.08 -8.11 -13.59
CA ASN A 185 14.38 -8.75 -13.60
C ASN A 185 15.08 -8.57 -12.24
N THR A 186 15.29 -9.69 -11.54
CA THR A 186 15.94 -9.72 -10.22
C THR A 186 17.44 -10.03 -10.27
N GLY A 187 18.01 -10.14 -11.48
CA GLY A 187 19.31 -10.76 -11.73
C GLY A 187 20.52 -9.82 -11.76
N ASP A 188 20.34 -8.51 -11.93
CA ASP A 188 21.46 -7.58 -12.08
C ASP A 188 21.68 -6.75 -10.81
N LEU A 189 22.69 -7.13 -10.03
CA LEU A 189 23.06 -6.54 -8.74
C LEU A 189 23.60 -5.11 -8.84
N SER A 190 23.86 -4.62 -10.05
CA SER A 190 24.53 -3.35 -10.29
C SER A 190 23.61 -2.13 -10.16
N THR A 191 22.29 -2.30 -10.22
CA THR A 191 21.32 -1.19 -10.15
C THR A 191 20.18 -1.45 -9.14
N PRO A 192 20.01 -0.59 -8.12
CA PRO A 192 18.96 -0.72 -7.10
C PRO A 192 17.57 -0.28 -7.61
N LEU A 193 17.15 -0.75 -8.78
CA LEU A 193 15.89 -0.39 -9.45
C LEU A 193 14.69 -1.24 -8.99
N GLY A 194 14.58 -1.51 -7.69
CA GLY A 194 13.43 -2.20 -7.13
C GLY A 194 12.16 -1.36 -7.30
N LEU A 195 11.14 -1.91 -7.96
CA LEU A 195 9.86 -1.23 -8.21
C LEU A 195 9.19 -0.82 -6.90
N MET A 196 9.27 -1.69 -5.88
CA MET A 196 8.69 -1.43 -4.56
C MET A 196 9.52 -0.47 -3.71
N GLY A 197 10.59 0.09 -4.28
CA GLY A 197 11.46 1.09 -3.67
C GLY A 197 12.67 0.50 -2.95
N THR A 198 13.55 1.43 -2.58
CA THR A 198 14.84 1.18 -1.93
C THR A 198 14.85 1.82 -0.55
N ILE A 199 15.46 1.12 0.40
CA ILE A 199 15.77 1.63 1.74
C ILE A 199 17.28 1.60 1.87
N ALA A 200 17.89 2.75 2.18
CA ALA A 200 19.33 2.82 2.43
C ALA A 200 19.66 3.65 3.67
N SER A 201 20.64 3.18 4.43
CA SER A 201 21.30 3.86 5.56
C SER A 201 22.79 3.47 5.55
N TYR A 202 23.59 4.01 6.47
CA TYR A 202 25.02 3.74 6.50
C TYR A 202 25.31 2.23 6.61
N GLY A 203 26.02 1.68 5.62
CA GLY A 203 26.35 0.25 5.55
C GLY A 203 25.17 -0.68 5.23
N TYR A 204 23.99 -0.15 4.87
CA TYR A 204 22.82 -0.95 4.53
C TYR A 204 22.08 -0.36 3.33
N ILE A 205 21.94 -1.14 2.27
CA ILE A 205 21.05 -0.81 1.15
C ILE A 205 20.26 -2.06 0.77
N THR A 206 18.96 -1.89 0.55
CA THR A 206 18.13 -2.96 0.02
C THR A 206 17.05 -2.38 -0.87
N SER A 207 16.97 -2.93 -2.08
CA SER A 207 15.88 -2.67 -3.02
C SER A 207 14.88 -3.82 -2.95
N ILE A 208 13.62 -3.49 -3.15
CA ILE A 208 12.52 -4.45 -3.11
C ILE A 208 12.00 -4.64 -4.53
N TYR A 209 12.12 -5.86 -5.04
CA TYR A 209 11.77 -6.22 -6.40
C TYR A 209 10.45 -6.97 -6.42
N LEU A 210 9.60 -6.66 -7.39
CA LEU A 210 8.43 -7.48 -7.65
C LEU A 210 8.91 -8.78 -8.32
N MET A 211 8.54 -9.92 -7.73
CA MET A 211 9.12 -11.21 -8.11
C MET A 211 8.44 -11.79 -9.35
N PRO A 212 9.22 -12.26 -10.34
CA PRO A 212 8.70 -13.05 -11.46
C PRO A 212 8.12 -14.37 -11.00
N TYR A 213 7.17 -14.89 -11.77
CA TYR A 213 6.49 -16.15 -11.48
C TYR A 213 7.47 -17.32 -11.28
N LYS A 214 8.40 -17.54 -12.23
CA LYS A 214 9.37 -18.65 -12.18
C LYS A 214 10.31 -18.58 -10.97
N ASP A 215 10.76 -17.38 -10.64
CA ASP A 215 11.66 -17.17 -9.50
C ASP A 215 10.91 -17.45 -8.19
N SER A 216 9.64 -17.05 -8.11
CA SER A 216 8.75 -17.34 -7.00
C SER A 216 8.45 -18.85 -6.87
N GLU A 217 8.22 -19.52 -8.00
CA GLU A 217 7.99 -20.96 -8.09
C GLU A 217 9.17 -21.77 -7.55
N ILE A 218 10.40 -21.40 -7.94
CA ILE A 218 11.61 -22.07 -7.45
C ILE A 218 11.71 -21.96 -5.93
N ILE A 219 11.47 -20.77 -5.37
CA ILE A 219 11.55 -20.57 -3.92
C ILE A 219 10.42 -21.33 -3.22
N TYR A 220 9.19 -21.30 -3.75
CA TYR A 220 8.06 -22.02 -3.19
C TYR A 220 8.30 -23.53 -3.15
N ARG A 221 8.77 -24.13 -4.25
CA ARG A 221 9.09 -25.57 -4.33
C ARG A 221 10.15 -25.99 -3.32
N ASN A 222 11.16 -25.15 -3.10
CA ASN A 222 12.23 -25.41 -2.16
C ASN A 222 11.81 -25.25 -0.69
N ASN A 223 10.71 -24.53 -0.42
CA ASN A 223 10.24 -24.20 0.93
C ASN A 223 8.84 -24.74 1.25
N SER A 224 8.30 -25.64 0.44
CA SER A 224 6.92 -26.17 0.56
C SER A 224 6.62 -26.79 1.93
N LYS A 225 7.63 -27.33 2.62
CA LYS A 225 7.50 -27.91 3.97
C LYS A 225 7.48 -26.88 5.11
N ASN A 226 7.76 -25.61 4.82
CA ASN A 226 7.78 -24.55 5.83
C ASN A 226 6.34 -24.11 6.15
N THR A 227 5.97 -24.07 7.43
CA THR A 227 4.60 -23.72 7.87
C THR A 227 4.13 -22.30 7.54
N ILE A 228 5.04 -21.39 7.20
CA ILE A 228 4.70 -20.00 6.81
C ILE A 228 4.89 -19.85 5.30
N ILE A 229 6.09 -20.14 4.79
CA ILE A 229 6.42 -19.96 3.37
C ILE A 229 5.66 -20.96 2.49
N GLY A 230 5.37 -22.17 2.97
CA GLY A 230 4.55 -23.15 2.24
C GLY A 230 3.07 -22.78 2.16
N ASN A 231 2.58 -21.90 3.05
CA ASN A 231 1.21 -21.39 3.02
C ASN A 231 1.05 -20.09 2.20
N GLY A 232 2.16 -19.50 1.74
CA GLY A 232 2.18 -18.25 1.01
C GLY A 232 2.96 -18.35 -0.30
N TRP A 233 2.67 -17.44 -1.22
CA TRP A 233 3.40 -17.27 -2.46
C TRP A 233 4.23 -16.01 -2.41
N ILE A 234 5.52 -16.08 -2.75
CA ILE A 234 6.37 -14.90 -2.71
C ILE A 234 6.03 -14.01 -3.91
N ILE A 235 5.66 -12.76 -3.65
CA ILE A 235 5.29 -11.79 -4.69
C ILE A 235 6.28 -10.65 -4.82
N ALA A 236 7.05 -10.35 -3.76
CA ALA A 236 8.14 -9.38 -3.81
C ALA A 236 9.26 -9.82 -2.87
N LYS A 237 10.48 -9.41 -3.18
CA LYS A 237 11.67 -9.79 -2.43
C LYS A 237 12.60 -8.60 -2.22
N SER A 238 13.11 -8.45 -1.01
CA SER A 238 14.23 -7.54 -0.74
C SER A 238 15.57 -8.22 -1.06
N TYR A 239 16.55 -7.47 -1.56
CA TYR A 239 17.91 -8.02 -1.80
C TYR A 239 18.50 -8.69 -0.56
N SER A 240 18.23 -8.11 0.62
CA SER A 240 18.57 -8.64 1.94
C SER A 240 17.90 -9.98 2.32
N GLY A 241 17.12 -10.60 1.43
CA GLY A 241 16.64 -11.98 1.56
C GLY A 241 15.25 -12.14 2.19
N ARG A 242 14.38 -11.13 2.07
CA ARG A 242 13.07 -11.12 2.75
C ARG A 242 11.92 -10.98 1.78
N TYR A 243 10.75 -11.43 2.22
CA TYR A 243 9.67 -11.77 1.30
C TYR A 243 8.38 -11.06 1.67
N TYR A 244 7.67 -10.61 0.64
CA TYR A 244 6.25 -10.31 0.71
C TYR A 244 5.53 -11.56 0.23
N LEU A 245 4.69 -12.12 1.10
CA LEU A 245 3.96 -13.36 0.90
C LEU A 245 2.49 -13.03 0.62
N LEU A 246 1.98 -13.49 -0.52
CA LEU A 246 0.56 -13.59 -0.81
C LEU A 246 0.02 -14.87 -0.18
N VAL A 247 -0.87 -14.75 0.79
CA VAL A 247 -1.43 -15.91 1.51
C VAL A 247 -2.30 -16.73 0.57
N LEU A 248 -1.91 -17.99 0.32
CA LEU A 248 -2.68 -18.92 -0.51
C LEU A 248 -3.59 -19.81 0.36
N VAL A 249 -3.04 -20.28 1.48
CA VAL A 249 -3.73 -21.12 2.45
C VAL A 249 -3.83 -20.32 3.76
N PRO A 250 -5.04 -20.08 4.30
CA PRO A 250 -5.18 -19.38 5.57
C PRO A 250 -4.40 -20.08 6.68
N PHE A 251 -3.72 -19.31 7.51
CA PHE A 251 -2.95 -19.84 8.63
C PHE A 251 -2.98 -18.90 9.83
N GLN A 252 -2.64 -19.44 11.00
CA GLN A 252 -2.48 -18.66 12.21
C GLN A 252 -1.01 -18.59 12.62
N HIS A 253 -0.60 -17.43 13.09
CA HIS A 253 0.75 -17.23 13.59
C HIS A 253 0.73 -16.20 14.72
N ASN A 254 1.28 -16.56 15.89
CA ASN A 254 1.31 -15.74 17.10
C ASN A 254 -0.06 -15.15 17.50
N GLY A 255 -1.12 -15.94 17.39
CA GLY A 255 -2.49 -15.52 17.74
C GLY A 255 -3.18 -14.64 16.69
N VAL A 256 -2.48 -14.25 15.61
CA VAL A 256 -3.05 -13.50 14.50
C VAL A 256 -3.43 -14.47 13.37
N SER A 257 -4.62 -14.30 12.82
CA SER A 257 -5.11 -15.09 11.69
C SER A 257 -4.85 -14.36 10.38
N TYR A 258 -4.30 -15.06 9.40
CA TYR A 258 -4.04 -14.56 8.06
C TYR A 258 -4.94 -15.28 7.06
N SER A 259 -5.72 -14.51 6.32
CA SER A 259 -6.70 -15.00 5.35
C SER A 259 -6.12 -15.04 3.94
N ARG A 260 -6.68 -15.92 3.09
CA ARG A 260 -6.30 -16.05 1.68
C ARG A 260 -6.44 -14.69 0.96
N GLY A 261 -5.46 -14.37 0.12
CA GLY A 261 -5.41 -13.11 -0.64
C GLY A 261 -4.66 -11.98 0.05
N GLN A 262 -4.48 -12.04 1.37
CA GLN A 262 -3.73 -11.01 2.10
C GLN A 262 -2.26 -11.01 1.70
N VAL A 263 -1.62 -9.84 1.74
CA VAL A 263 -0.18 -9.70 1.57
C VAL A 263 0.46 -9.46 2.93
N VAL A 264 1.45 -10.29 3.25
CA VAL A 264 2.13 -10.28 4.54
C VAL A 264 3.62 -10.12 4.31
N PHE A 265 4.23 -9.19 5.02
CA PHE A 265 5.67 -9.03 5.05
C PHE A 265 6.28 -9.99 6.07
N PHE A 266 7.29 -10.74 5.61
CA PHE A 266 8.05 -11.70 6.40
C PHE A 266 9.47 -11.18 6.65
N GLY A 267 9.75 -10.78 7.90
CA GLY A 267 11.05 -10.30 8.35
C GLY A 267 12.03 -11.41 8.80
N ASN A 268 13.22 -11.02 9.29
CA ASN A 268 14.26 -11.96 9.75
C ASN A 268 13.89 -12.75 11.03
N SER A 269 12.94 -12.25 11.82
CA SER A 269 12.44 -12.92 13.01
C SER A 269 11.13 -13.63 12.67
N LEU A 270 11.08 -14.96 12.88
CA LEU A 270 9.87 -15.79 12.78
C LEU A 270 8.75 -15.35 13.76
N LYS A 271 8.84 -14.22 14.45
CA LYS A 271 7.81 -13.71 15.37
C LYS A 271 6.95 -12.58 14.81
N THR A 272 7.38 -11.88 13.77
CA THR A 272 6.68 -10.67 13.27
C THR A 272 6.36 -10.80 11.78
N LEU A 273 5.21 -11.44 11.53
CA LEU A 273 4.49 -11.28 10.28
C LEU A 273 3.70 -9.96 10.34
N ILE A 274 3.86 -9.11 9.32
CA ILE A 274 3.18 -7.81 9.27
C ILE A 274 2.18 -7.86 8.13
N LEU A 275 0.89 -7.69 8.43
CA LEU A 275 -0.14 -7.55 7.41
C LEU A 275 0.06 -6.23 6.66
N VAL A 276 0.45 -6.33 5.39
CA VAL A 276 0.70 -5.18 4.51
C VAL A 276 -0.61 -4.71 3.90
N SER A 277 -1.39 -5.63 3.32
CA SER A 277 -2.67 -5.34 2.65
C SER A 277 -3.61 -6.53 2.69
N ASN A 278 -4.90 -6.30 2.43
CA ASN A 278 -5.91 -7.36 2.42
C ASN A 278 -6.00 -8.09 1.08
N SER A 279 -5.47 -7.51 0.01
CA SER A 279 -5.40 -8.12 -1.31
C SER A 279 -4.15 -7.68 -2.07
N TYR A 280 -3.81 -8.39 -3.14
CA TYR A 280 -2.72 -8.00 -4.03
C TYR A 280 -3.03 -6.68 -4.76
N PHE A 281 -4.31 -6.47 -5.09
CA PHE A 281 -4.80 -5.19 -5.61
C PHE A 281 -4.49 -4.01 -4.67
N GLU A 282 -4.86 -4.12 -3.38
CA GLU A 282 -4.58 -3.08 -2.39
C GLU A 282 -3.07 -2.88 -2.18
N PHE A 283 -2.27 -3.94 -2.27
CA PHE A 283 -0.81 -3.87 -2.17
C PHE A 283 -0.20 -2.97 -3.26
N LEU A 284 -0.56 -3.20 -4.53
CA LEU A 284 -0.05 -2.38 -5.64
C LEU A 284 -0.64 -0.97 -5.65
N GLU A 285 -1.94 -0.83 -5.38
CA GLU A 285 -2.61 0.48 -5.37
C GLU A 285 -2.05 1.39 -4.28
N SER A 286 -1.85 0.87 -3.07
CA SER A 286 -1.25 1.63 -1.95
C SER A 286 0.18 2.08 -2.27
N HIS A 287 0.95 1.23 -2.95
CA HIS A 287 2.30 1.57 -3.39
C HIS A 287 2.29 2.69 -4.44
N LEU A 288 1.43 2.59 -5.47
CA LEU A 288 1.26 3.61 -6.50
C LEU A 288 0.79 4.94 -5.90
N ASP A 289 -0.19 4.91 -4.99
CA ASP A 289 -0.67 6.12 -4.32
C ASP A 289 0.44 6.79 -3.50
N SER A 290 1.31 5.99 -2.84
CA SER A 290 2.47 6.51 -2.11
C SER A 290 3.47 7.18 -3.06
N ILE A 291 3.69 6.61 -4.24
CA ILE A 291 4.52 7.19 -5.27
C ILE A 291 3.94 8.52 -5.79
N GLU A 292 2.66 8.54 -6.14
CA GLU A 292 1.99 9.71 -6.75
C GLU A 292 1.86 10.87 -5.77
N ARG A 293 1.65 10.57 -4.47
CA ARG A 293 1.61 11.58 -3.39
C ARG A 293 2.99 12.07 -2.96
N LYS A 294 4.06 11.65 -3.66
CA LYS A 294 5.46 11.98 -3.32
C LYS A 294 5.85 11.54 -1.91
N CYS A 295 5.20 10.49 -1.39
CA CYS A 295 5.63 9.86 -0.14
C CYS A 295 6.95 9.09 -0.34
N PHE A 296 7.38 8.85 -1.58
CA PHE A 296 8.71 8.33 -1.89
C PHE A 296 9.51 9.33 -2.72
N THR A 297 10.83 9.33 -2.52
CA THR A 297 11.73 10.31 -3.14
C THR A 297 12.54 9.67 -4.24
N ILE A 298 12.71 10.34 -5.37
CA ILE A 298 13.59 9.87 -6.45
C ILE A 298 14.95 10.51 -6.25
N ARG A 299 16.02 9.71 -6.27
CA ARG A 299 17.40 10.18 -6.10
C ARG A 299 18.29 9.68 -7.21
N ARG A 300 19.25 10.51 -7.62
CA ARG A 300 20.32 10.09 -8.52
C ARG A 300 21.48 9.56 -7.69
N GLU A 301 21.72 8.26 -7.81
CA GLU A 301 22.88 7.57 -7.25
C GLU A 301 23.93 7.33 -8.34
N VAL A 302 25.07 6.76 -7.95
CA VAL A 302 26.16 6.35 -8.86
C VAL A 302 25.65 5.53 -10.05
N TYR A 303 24.62 4.70 -9.82
CA TYR A 303 24.07 3.76 -10.80
C TYR A 303 22.79 4.26 -11.50
N GLY A 304 22.35 5.50 -11.24
CA GLY A 304 21.15 6.08 -11.87
C GLY A 304 20.07 6.53 -10.89
N LEU A 305 18.88 6.82 -11.42
CA LEU A 305 17.74 7.27 -10.61
C LEU A 305 17.10 6.10 -9.84
N THR A 306 16.88 6.28 -8.54
CA THR A 306 16.34 5.25 -7.64
C THR A 306 15.19 5.80 -6.81
N LEU A 307 14.15 4.99 -6.61
CA LEU A 307 13.01 5.28 -5.75
C LEU A 307 13.34 4.94 -4.28
N TYR A 308 13.27 5.92 -3.38
CA TYR A 308 13.58 5.77 -1.96
C TYR A 308 12.32 5.85 -1.09
N ARG A 309 12.18 4.93 -0.14
CA ARG A 309 10.98 4.77 0.70
C ARG A 309 10.86 5.75 1.89
N TYR A 310 11.80 6.66 2.07
CA TYR A 310 11.71 7.66 3.13
C TYR A 310 10.69 8.73 2.77
N PRO A 311 9.71 9.01 3.64
CA PRO A 311 8.70 10.02 3.37
C PRO A 311 9.32 11.42 3.23
N GLU A 312 8.90 12.13 2.20
CA GLU A 312 9.19 13.56 1.97
C GLU A 312 7.99 14.44 2.31
N PHE A 313 6.78 13.88 2.17
CA PHE A 313 5.51 14.46 2.57
C PHE A 313 4.68 13.39 3.32
N SER A 314 4.51 13.55 4.63
CA SER A 314 3.58 12.75 5.45
C SER A 314 3.32 13.44 6.79
N ASN A 315 2.23 13.08 7.46
CA ASN A 315 1.88 13.57 8.80
C ASN A 315 2.92 13.19 9.89
N PHE A 316 3.88 12.32 9.57
CA PHE A 316 4.94 11.86 10.47
C PHE A 316 6.29 12.53 10.20
N ILE A 317 6.33 13.51 9.30
CA ILE A 317 7.53 14.33 9.05
C ILE A 317 7.48 15.55 9.96
N SER A 318 8.60 15.84 10.59
CA SER A 318 8.81 17.08 11.32
C SER A 318 9.61 18.05 10.47
N GLU A 319 9.22 19.33 10.47
CA GLU A 319 9.97 20.40 9.82
C GLU A 319 10.17 21.58 10.77
N GLY A 320 11.43 21.99 10.96
CA GLY A 320 11.79 23.20 11.70
C GLY A 320 12.58 24.15 10.81
N VAL A 321 12.33 25.46 10.95
CA VAL A 321 13.08 26.50 10.23
C VAL A 321 13.63 27.51 11.23
N THR A 322 14.91 27.84 11.12
CA THR A 322 15.54 28.89 11.94
C THR A 322 16.65 29.55 11.14
N ARG A 323 16.62 30.89 11.02
CA ARG A 323 17.59 31.69 10.25
C ARG A 323 17.81 31.15 8.83
N GLY A 324 16.73 30.91 8.08
CA GLY A 324 16.78 30.37 6.71
C GLY A 324 17.17 28.89 6.60
N VAL A 325 17.68 28.26 7.66
CA VAL A 325 18.00 26.83 7.69
C VAL A 325 16.74 26.04 8.00
N ARG A 326 16.34 25.21 7.04
CA ARG A 326 15.18 24.30 7.09
C ARG A 326 15.67 22.88 7.33
N ILE A 327 15.16 22.26 8.39
CA ILE A 327 15.51 20.88 8.76
C ILE A 327 14.27 20.01 8.77
N LYS A 328 14.32 18.93 7.99
CA LYS A 328 13.26 17.92 7.91
C LYS A 328 13.75 16.60 8.45
N GLY A 329 12.93 15.96 9.28
CA GLY A 329 13.16 14.62 9.81
C GLY A 329 12.07 13.68 9.34
N SER A 330 12.46 12.52 8.80
CA SER A 330 11.53 11.45 8.46
C SER A 330 12.10 10.09 8.81
N ALA A 331 11.24 9.12 9.12
CA ALA A 331 11.66 7.79 9.51
C ALA A 331 10.84 6.71 8.82
N VAL A 332 11.46 5.54 8.70
CA VAL A 332 10.84 4.32 8.18
C VAL A 332 11.22 3.17 9.10
N TYR A 333 10.24 2.33 9.42
CA TYR A 333 10.50 1.09 10.13
C TYR A 333 11.13 0.07 9.18
N VAL A 334 12.24 -0.53 9.59
CA VAL A 334 13.03 -1.47 8.78
C VAL A 334 13.15 -2.78 9.56
N PRO A 335 12.01 -3.49 9.82
CA PRO A 335 11.88 -4.65 10.74
C PRO A 335 12.97 -5.70 10.55
N GLU A 336 13.33 -5.73 9.30
CA GLU A 336 14.17 -6.61 8.60
C GLU A 336 15.63 -6.48 9.09
N SER A 337 16.10 -5.27 9.41
CA SER A 337 17.44 -5.01 9.95
C SER A 337 17.57 -5.28 11.47
N ALA A 338 16.57 -5.88 12.10
CA ALA A 338 16.56 -6.14 13.54
C ALA A 338 17.66 -7.12 13.90
N GLN A 339 18.47 -6.76 14.90
CA GLN A 339 19.58 -7.59 15.38
C GLN A 339 19.13 -8.63 16.41
N SER A 340 18.04 -8.34 17.13
CA SER A 340 17.45 -9.22 18.12
C SER A 340 15.92 -9.19 18.05
N GLN A 341 15.27 -10.09 18.79
CA GLN A 341 13.81 -10.20 18.80
C GLN A 341 13.10 -9.03 19.51
N ASP A 342 13.83 -8.27 20.34
CA ASP A 342 13.27 -7.19 21.17
C ASP A 342 13.64 -5.79 20.66
N THR A 343 14.23 -5.73 19.45
CA THR A 343 14.64 -4.47 18.82
C THR A 343 13.77 -4.14 17.62
N PHE A 344 13.28 -2.91 17.57
CA PHE A 344 12.53 -2.32 16.47
C PHE A 344 13.42 -1.30 15.75
N PRO A 345 14.12 -1.72 14.70
CA PRO A 345 14.99 -0.82 13.94
C PRO A 345 14.20 0.19 13.11
N PHE A 346 14.46 1.47 13.35
CA PHE A 346 13.98 2.57 12.53
C PHE A 346 15.16 3.21 11.84
N PHE A 347 15.03 3.42 10.53
CA PHE A 347 15.98 4.25 9.80
C PHE A 347 15.36 5.62 9.66
N TYR A 348 16.15 6.66 9.89
CA TYR A 348 15.70 8.02 9.76
C TYR A 348 16.58 8.78 8.79
N ARG A 349 15.99 9.75 8.11
CA ARG A 349 16.62 10.67 7.19
C ARG A 349 16.43 12.07 7.70
N ILE A 350 17.53 12.81 7.75
CA ILE A 350 17.54 14.24 8.04
C ILE A 350 17.95 14.97 6.76
N THR A 351 17.15 15.96 6.39
CA THR A 351 17.43 16.90 5.31
C THR A 351 17.65 18.27 5.93
N ILE A 352 18.81 18.86 5.70
CA ILE A 352 19.19 20.22 6.12
C ILE A 352 19.37 21.03 4.85
N GLN A 353 18.58 22.09 4.67
CA GLN A 353 18.65 22.90 3.45
C GLN A 353 18.41 24.37 3.74
N MET A 354 18.78 25.22 2.80
CA MET A 354 18.45 26.63 2.77
C MET A 354 17.93 26.99 1.38
N ASP A 355 16.84 27.74 1.31
CA ASP A 355 16.21 28.09 0.04
C ASP A 355 17.12 29.05 -0.76
N LYS A 356 16.97 29.09 -2.09
CA LYS A 356 17.94 29.78 -2.99
C LYS A 356 17.93 31.30 -2.85
N ASP A 357 16.78 31.82 -2.46
CA ASP A 357 16.42 33.21 -2.29
C ASP A 357 16.68 33.75 -0.88
N GLU A 358 17.18 32.90 0.02
CA GLU A 358 17.58 33.29 1.36
C GLU A 358 18.80 34.21 1.37
N ASP A 359 18.92 35.01 2.45
CA ASP A 359 20.02 35.95 2.62
C ASP A 359 21.37 35.21 2.74
N PRO A 360 22.38 35.53 1.91
CA PRO A 360 23.71 34.93 2.01
C PRO A 360 24.37 35.05 3.40
N SER A 361 24.02 36.08 4.19
CA SER A 361 24.53 36.27 5.56
C SER A 361 24.02 35.22 6.55
N PHE A 362 22.99 34.45 6.19
CA PHE A 362 22.54 33.29 6.97
C PHE A 362 23.38 32.04 6.73
N SER A 363 24.36 32.10 5.82
CA SER A 363 25.28 30.99 5.58
C SER A 363 25.95 30.54 6.88
N CYS A 364 25.92 29.24 7.13
CA CYS A 364 26.37 28.67 8.40
C CYS A 364 27.00 27.30 8.21
N ARG A 365 27.76 26.84 9.21
CA ARG A 365 28.31 25.49 9.25
C ARG A 365 27.84 24.75 10.48
N LEU A 366 27.45 23.49 10.30
CA LEU A 366 27.04 22.62 11.39
C LEU A 366 28.21 22.38 12.33
N LEU A 367 27.97 22.51 13.63
CA LEU A 367 28.93 22.25 14.70
C LEU A 367 28.62 20.93 15.41
N SER A 368 27.43 20.81 15.97
CA SER A 368 27.05 19.66 16.80
C SER A 368 25.56 19.36 16.73
N ARG A 369 25.18 18.19 17.26
CA ARG A 369 23.80 17.72 17.34
C ARG A 369 23.47 17.29 18.77
N ARG A 370 22.21 17.44 19.13
CA ARG A 370 21.60 16.92 20.35
C ARG A 370 20.30 16.23 19.97
N TRP A 371 20.18 14.95 20.25
CA TRP A 371 18.97 14.16 20.06
C TRP A 371 18.33 13.83 21.40
N GLU A 372 17.02 13.88 21.43
CA GLU A 372 16.14 13.42 22.50
C GLU A 372 15.29 12.28 21.94
N ILE A 373 15.52 11.07 22.46
CA ILE A 373 14.90 9.85 21.93
C ILE A 373 13.95 9.28 22.97
N GLN A 374 12.65 9.33 22.67
CA GLN A 374 11.59 8.73 23.47
C GLN A 374 11.31 7.32 22.98
N ARG A 375 11.83 6.32 23.69
CA ARG A 375 11.76 4.88 23.32
C ARG A 375 10.47 4.18 23.76
N GLY A 376 9.41 4.94 24.05
CA GLY A 376 8.10 4.45 24.53
C GLY A 376 7.45 5.40 25.54
N PRO A 377 6.17 5.18 25.91
CA PRO A 377 5.37 6.14 26.67
C PRO A 377 5.75 6.21 28.16
N ASN A 378 6.53 5.25 28.66
CA ASN A 378 6.99 5.18 30.05
C ASN A 378 8.51 4.98 30.17
N GLN A 379 9.28 5.26 29.10
CA GLN A 379 10.74 5.19 29.15
C GLN A 379 11.34 6.60 29.29
N ASN A 380 12.45 6.70 30.00
CA ASN A 380 13.20 7.96 30.09
C ASN A 380 13.71 8.35 28.70
N THR A 381 13.64 9.64 28.40
CA THR A 381 14.21 10.21 27.18
C THR A 381 15.73 10.05 27.21
N GLU A 382 16.28 9.38 26.20
CA GLU A 382 17.73 9.27 26.03
C GLU A 382 18.23 10.54 25.34
N ILE A 383 19.27 11.17 25.90
CA ILE A 383 19.92 12.34 25.31
C ILE A 383 21.22 11.89 24.65
N VAL A 384 21.34 12.10 23.35
CA VAL A 384 22.55 11.79 22.58
C VAL A 384 23.10 13.07 21.99
N CYS A 385 24.25 13.51 22.48
CA CYS A 385 24.97 14.67 21.97
C CYS A 385 26.22 14.24 21.21
N GLY A 386 26.64 15.02 20.23
CA GLY A 386 27.91 14.79 19.55
C GLY A 386 28.22 15.83 18.48
N TYR A 387 29.49 15.96 18.13
CA TYR A 387 29.92 16.85 17.05
C TYR A 387 29.55 16.31 15.67
N GLY A 388 29.28 17.24 14.75
CA GLY A 388 28.89 16.97 13.38
C GLY A 388 27.69 16.05 13.23
N VAL A 389 27.54 15.50 12.03
CA VAL A 389 26.61 14.40 11.69
C VAL A 389 27.37 13.42 10.83
N ILE A 390 27.30 12.12 11.13
CA ILE A 390 28.01 11.06 10.38
C ILE A 390 29.52 11.32 10.13
N GLY A 391 30.17 12.12 10.99
CA GLY A 391 31.58 12.52 10.84
C GLY A 391 31.80 13.75 9.94
N GLU A 392 30.73 14.36 9.44
CA GLU A 392 30.75 15.54 8.58
C GLU A 392 30.25 16.80 9.30
N TYR A 393 30.73 17.95 8.83
CA TYR A 393 30.36 19.29 9.30
C TYR A 393 29.89 20.12 8.09
N PRO A 394 28.67 19.86 7.57
CA PRO A 394 28.19 20.48 6.35
C PRO A 394 28.06 22.00 6.48
N THR A 395 28.46 22.69 5.42
CA THR A 395 28.24 24.14 5.25
C THR A 395 26.97 24.35 4.44
N ILE A 396 26.03 25.10 5.02
CA ILE A 396 24.73 25.41 4.42
C ILE A 396 24.74 26.87 3.98
N LYS A 397 24.52 27.09 2.69
CA LYS A 397 24.38 28.40 2.03
C LYS A 397 23.08 28.43 1.25
N PRO A 398 22.58 29.59 0.79
CA PRO A 398 21.37 29.64 -0.04
C PRO A 398 21.46 28.67 -1.23
N GLY A 399 20.45 27.82 -1.37
CA GLY A 399 20.36 26.78 -2.41
C GLY A 399 21.11 25.47 -2.13
N ILE A 400 21.83 25.37 -1.01
CA ILE A 400 22.52 24.13 -0.62
C ILE A 400 21.57 23.23 0.16
N LYS A 401 21.55 21.95 -0.23
CA LYS A 401 20.82 20.87 0.43
C LYS A 401 21.82 19.79 0.85
N PHE A 402 21.83 19.47 2.13
CA PHE A 402 22.59 18.37 2.72
C PHE A 402 21.62 17.34 3.30
N GLU A 403 21.92 16.06 3.11
CA GLU A 403 21.07 14.98 3.60
C GLU A 403 21.91 13.84 4.14
N TYR A 404 21.45 13.22 5.22
CA TYR A 404 22.05 11.99 5.72
C TYR A 404 20.97 11.04 6.23
N CYS A 405 21.27 9.75 6.16
CA CYS A 405 20.46 8.69 6.75
C CYS A 405 21.22 8.06 7.92
N SER A 406 20.51 7.72 8.97
CA SER A 406 21.06 6.99 10.12
C SER A 406 20.00 6.03 10.68
N ARG A 407 20.29 5.42 11.82
CA ARG A 407 19.52 4.31 12.39
C ARG A 407 19.33 4.53 13.88
N CYS A 408 18.12 4.25 14.35
CA CYS A 408 17.76 4.20 15.77
C CYS A 408 17.01 2.89 16.03
N ASP A 409 17.53 2.07 16.94
CA ASP A 409 16.86 0.82 17.32
C ASP A 409 16.03 1.08 18.57
N LEU A 410 14.70 0.98 18.49
CA LEU A 410 13.81 1.13 19.63
C LEU A 410 13.56 -0.20 20.35
N THR A 411 13.10 -0.14 21.59
CA THR A 411 12.63 -1.30 22.37
C THR A 411 11.13 -1.57 22.18
N THR A 412 10.40 -0.63 21.58
CA THR A 412 8.98 -0.71 21.27
C THR A 412 8.72 -0.41 19.79
N GLY A 413 7.58 -0.89 19.25
CA GLY A 413 7.17 -0.63 17.86
C GLY A 413 6.71 0.81 17.57
N TYR A 414 6.77 1.69 18.57
CA TYR A 414 6.46 3.10 18.47
C TYR A 414 7.40 3.92 19.38
N GLY A 415 7.72 5.13 18.97
CA GLY A 415 8.51 6.09 19.74
C GLY A 415 8.58 7.44 19.02
N SER A 416 9.38 8.35 19.54
CA SER A 416 9.62 9.63 18.87
C SER A 416 11.07 10.09 19.02
N MET A 417 11.51 10.87 18.05
CA MET A 417 12.80 11.55 18.09
C MET A 417 12.57 13.04 17.86
N SER A 418 13.11 13.86 18.77
CA SER A 418 13.23 15.30 18.62
C SER A 418 14.68 15.69 18.86
N GLY A 419 15.08 16.88 18.46
CA GLY A 419 16.46 17.26 18.68
C GLY A 419 16.77 18.67 18.25
N SER A 420 18.05 18.96 18.18
CA SER A 420 18.57 20.25 17.79
C SER A 420 19.94 20.13 17.15
N PHE A 421 20.16 20.95 16.14
CA PHE A 421 21.47 21.16 15.54
C PHE A 421 21.98 22.52 15.95
N TYR A 422 23.27 22.59 16.24
CA TYR A 422 23.95 23.84 16.57
C TYR A 422 24.83 24.23 15.40
N PHE A 423 24.66 25.47 14.96
CA PHE A 423 25.36 26.04 13.81
C PHE A 423 26.14 27.27 14.23
N VAL A 424 27.26 27.49 13.54
CA VAL A 424 28.04 28.74 13.61
C VAL A 424 27.84 29.48 12.29
N SER A 425 27.53 30.77 12.36
CA SER A 425 27.48 31.62 11.15
C SER A 425 28.86 31.72 10.51
N LEU A 426 28.92 31.70 9.17
CA LEU A 426 30.18 31.92 8.45
C LEU A 426 30.71 33.35 8.59
N ASP A 427 29.81 34.31 8.85
CA ASP A 427 30.17 35.72 9.07
C ASP A 427 30.62 35.98 10.50
N ASN A 428 30.65 34.94 11.35
CA ASN A 428 31.11 35.08 12.72
C ASN A 428 32.63 35.35 12.75
N PRO A 429 33.10 36.44 13.40
CA PRO A 429 34.52 36.78 13.45
C PRO A 429 35.37 35.70 14.15
N ASN A 430 34.77 34.90 15.02
CA ASN A 430 35.41 33.82 15.76
C ASN A 430 35.25 32.44 15.08
N PHE A 431 34.69 32.37 13.86
CA PHE A 431 34.36 31.12 13.17
C PHE A 431 35.52 30.10 13.18
N GLU A 432 36.72 30.51 12.76
CA GLU A 432 37.91 29.64 12.69
C GLU A 432 38.38 29.20 14.09
N GLN A 433 38.25 30.07 15.10
CA GLN A 433 38.61 29.75 16.48
C GLN A 433 37.65 28.69 17.06
N ILE A 434 36.35 28.83 16.80
CA ILE A 434 35.34 27.84 17.25
C ILE A 434 35.61 26.48 16.60
N PHE A 435 35.88 26.42 15.30
CA PHE A 435 36.14 25.14 14.63
C PHE A 435 37.49 24.50 14.98
N SER A 436 38.52 25.29 15.28
CA SER A 436 39.84 24.76 15.70
C SER A 436 39.85 24.18 17.10
N THR A 437 38.86 24.49 17.94
CA THR A 437 38.72 23.94 19.30
C THR A 437 37.90 22.65 19.36
N ILE A 438 37.30 22.21 18.24
CA ILE A 438 36.56 20.95 18.18
C ILE A 438 37.56 19.80 18.34
N ASP A 439 37.44 19.03 19.44
CA ASP A 439 38.19 17.78 19.58
C ASP A 439 37.69 16.77 18.54
N PRO A 440 38.53 16.32 17.59
CA PRO A 440 38.13 15.29 16.62
C PRO A 440 37.74 13.96 17.28
N TYR A 441 38.08 13.75 18.56
CA TYR A 441 37.70 12.59 19.37
C TYR A 441 36.53 12.83 20.33
N GLY A 442 35.94 14.04 20.33
CA GLY A 442 34.66 14.34 20.96
C GLY A 442 34.62 14.25 22.49
N ARG A 443 35.73 14.49 23.20
CA ARG A 443 35.78 14.28 24.66
C ARG A 443 35.11 15.36 25.50
N ASP A 444 34.97 16.58 24.99
CA ASP A 444 34.26 17.66 25.67
C ASP A 444 33.39 18.39 24.65
N ILE A 445 32.06 18.30 24.81
CA ILE A 445 31.10 19.16 24.09
C ILE A 445 31.04 20.47 24.88
N PRO A 446 31.04 21.65 24.25
CA PRO A 446 31.01 22.90 24.99
C PRO A 446 29.72 22.90 25.82
N ASP A 447 29.86 23.10 27.13
CA ASP A 447 28.72 23.09 28.05
C ASP A 447 27.70 24.12 27.55
N GLN A 448 26.46 23.68 27.33
CA GLN A 448 25.41 24.48 26.69
C GLN A 448 24.89 25.60 27.61
N SER A 449 25.54 25.82 28.75
CA SER A 449 25.24 26.85 29.74
C SER A 449 25.92 28.19 29.50
N ASP A 450 26.91 28.26 28.60
CA ASP A 450 27.55 29.53 28.27
C ASP A 450 26.87 30.17 27.05
N GLU A 451 26.41 31.41 27.28
CA GLU A 451 25.86 32.37 26.33
C GLU A 451 26.85 32.74 25.21
N ASN A 452 27.36 31.76 24.46
CA ASN A 452 28.06 32.03 23.20
C ASN A 452 27.02 32.50 22.19
N GLN A 453 26.80 33.82 22.15
CA GLN A 453 25.95 34.52 21.16
C GLN A 453 26.28 34.15 19.70
N ASP A 454 27.44 33.54 19.49
CA ASP A 454 28.04 33.11 18.23
C ASP A 454 27.46 31.80 17.65
N ILE A 455 26.76 31.00 18.46
CA ILE A 455 26.16 29.71 18.06
C ILE A 455 24.64 29.81 18.11
N PHE A 456 23.95 29.35 17.06
CA PHE A 456 22.49 29.29 17.05
C PHE A 456 21.98 27.86 16.91
N GLN A 457 20.83 27.63 17.54
CA GLN A 457 20.14 26.35 17.57
C GLN A 457 19.07 26.30 16.48
N VAL A 458 19.02 25.20 15.74
CA VAL A 458 17.92 24.88 14.82
C VAL A 458 17.24 23.63 15.36
N ILE A 459 15.96 23.77 15.71
CA ILE A 459 15.18 22.69 16.33
C ILE A 459 14.74 21.71 15.26
N VAL A 460 14.90 20.42 15.54
CA VAL A 460 14.22 19.33 14.84
C VAL A 460 12.98 19.00 15.65
N PRO A 461 11.77 19.33 15.16
CA PRO A 461 10.55 18.97 15.87
C PRO A 461 10.43 17.45 15.97
N SER A 462 9.56 16.98 16.87
CA SER A 462 9.38 15.54 17.07
C SER A 462 8.81 14.87 15.82
N PHE A 463 9.50 13.85 15.30
CA PHE A 463 8.96 12.98 14.26
C PHE A 463 8.67 11.58 14.83
N GLY A 464 7.56 11.01 14.37
CA GLY A 464 7.07 9.72 14.83
C GLY A 464 7.89 8.58 14.27
N LEU A 465 8.38 7.71 15.15
CA LEU A 465 8.91 6.39 14.79
C LEU A 465 7.75 5.41 14.91
N THR A 466 7.01 5.19 13.84
CA THR A 466 5.89 4.25 13.82
C THR A 466 5.99 3.30 12.64
N ASN A 467 5.56 2.05 12.83
CA ASN A 467 5.55 1.01 11.80
C ASN A 467 4.44 1.22 10.72
N MET A 468 4.00 2.47 10.44
CA MET A 468 2.84 2.84 9.60
C MET A 468 1.48 2.26 10.06
N ASP A 469 0.44 3.12 10.08
CA ASP A 469 -1.03 2.88 10.21
C ASP A 469 -1.57 1.77 11.14
N ASN A 470 -0.74 1.20 12.00
CA ASN A 470 -1.14 0.15 12.92
C ASN A 470 -1.98 0.69 14.06
N ASN A 471 -1.85 1.96 14.47
CA ASN A 471 -2.75 2.50 15.50
C ASN A 471 -4.19 2.55 15.00
N THR A 472 -4.43 3.00 13.77
CA THR A 472 -5.78 3.00 13.19
C THR A 472 -6.28 1.57 13.01
N LYS A 473 -5.47 0.66 12.46
CA LYS A 473 -5.87 -0.76 12.29
C LYS A 473 -6.08 -1.49 13.63
N GLN A 474 -5.24 -1.28 14.63
CA GLN A 474 -5.37 -1.86 15.98
C GLN A 474 -6.54 -1.27 16.74
N THR A 475 -6.79 0.03 16.61
CA THR A 475 -7.96 0.69 17.20
C THR A 475 -9.23 0.13 16.56
N LEU A 476 -9.27 0.00 15.22
CA LEU A 476 -10.39 -0.59 14.50
C LEU A 476 -10.63 -2.06 14.87
N GLN A 477 -9.57 -2.86 15.07
CA GLN A 477 -9.69 -4.24 15.54
C GLN A 477 -10.31 -4.35 16.94
N GLN A 478 -10.21 -3.29 17.75
CA GLN A 478 -10.79 -3.24 19.09
C GLN A 478 -12.22 -2.68 19.12
N ILE A 479 -12.69 -2.05 18.04
CA ILE A 479 -14.08 -1.61 17.91
C ILE A 479 -14.95 -2.85 17.61
N PRO A 480 -16.00 -3.11 18.41
CA PRO A 480 -16.93 -4.21 18.14
C PRO A 480 -17.56 -4.08 16.76
N LEU A 481 -17.52 -5.17 15.99
CA LEU A 481 -18.24 -5.27 14.71
C LEU A 481 -19.73 -5.50 14.96
N LEU A 482 -20.55 -4.87 14.16
CA LEU A 482 -22.01 -4.97 14.24
C LEU A 482 -22.50 -6.20 13.47
N THR A 483 -23.64 -6.75 13.87
CA THR A 483 -24.19 -7.97 13.25
C THR A 483 -25.58 -7.75 12.67
N VAL A 484 -26.34 -6.80 13.21
CA VAL A 484 -27.71 -6.53 12.79
C VAL A 484 -27.70 -5.68 11.50
N LYS A 485 -28.21 -6.23 10.40
CA LYS A 485 -28.48 -5.46 9.17
C LYS A 485 -29.88 -4.86 9.25
N ALA A 486 -30.00 -3.64 9.76
CA ALA A 486 -31.26 -2.91 9.87
C ALA A 486 -31.09 -1.41 9.63
N SER A 487 -32.07 -0.83 8.96
CA SER A 487 -32.21 0.60 8.66
C SER A 487 -33.19 1.26 9.63
N PRO A 488 -33.24 2.60 9.66
CA PRO A 488 -34.24 3.35 10.43
C PRO A 488 -35.71 3.00 10.11
N ARG A 489 -35.99 2.26 9.03
CA ARG A 489 -37.34 1.82 8.66
C ARG A 489 -37.74 0.46 9.23
N ASP A 490 -36.79 -0.28 9.80
CA ASP A 490 -36.99 -1.69 10.18
C ASP A 490 -37.53 -1.88 11.60
N GLY A 491 -38.11 -0.84 12.20
CA GLY A 491 -38.84 -0.91 13.48
C GLY A 491 -37.99 -1.49 14.62
N ASP A 492 -38.45 -2.59 15.21
CA ASP A 492 -37.76 -3.23 16.35
C ASP A 492 -36.32 -3.65 16.03
N LYS A 493 -36.04 -4.06 14.78
CA LYS A 493 -34.66 -4.41 14.36
C LYS A 493 -33.73 -3.21 14.31
N TRP A 494 -34.28 -2.01 14.07
CA TRP A 494 -33.51 -0.77 14.18
C TRP A 494 -33.08 -0.53 15.63
N ILE A 495 -33.94 -0.82 16.61
CA ILE A 495 -33.62 -0.68 18.03
C ILE A 495 -32.49 -1.64 18.43
N GLU A 496 -32.49 -2.87 17.90
CA GLU A 496 -31.40 -3.83 18.11
C GLU A 496 -30.08 -3.33 17.49
N ARG A 497 -30.13 -2.83 16.26
CA ARG A 497 -28.96 -2.19 15.61
C ARG A 497 -28.45 -1.00 16.41
N LEU A 498 -29.34 -0.14 16.89
CA LEU A 498 -28.98 1.04 17.68
C LEU A 498 -28.22 0.67 18.95
N LYS A 499 -28.60 -0.42 19.61
CA LYS A 499 -27.88 -0.93 20.79
C LYS A 499 -26.45 -1.33 20.43
N GLU A 500 -26.24 -2.01 19.30
CA GLU A 500 -24.89 -2.34 18.81
C GLU A 500 -24.08 -1.07 18.48
N GLU A 501 -24.70 -0.06 17.87
CA GLU A 501 -24.05 1.24 17.59
C GLU A 501 -23.56 1.93 18.87
N TYR A 502 -24.41 2.01 19.89
CA TYR A 502 -24.04 2.60 21.17
C TYR A 502 -22.92 1.82 21.86
N GLN A 503 -22.96 0.49 21.84
CA GLN A 503 -21.90 -0.34 22.40
C GLN A 503 -20.57 -0.11 21.69
N ALA A 504 -20.58 -0.06 20.35
CA ALA A 504 -19.38 0.21 19.56
C ALA A 504 -18.82 1.62 19.83
N LEU A 505 -19.69 2.64 19.93
CA LEU A 505 -19.31 4.02 20.23
C LEU A 505 -18.73 4.18 21.63
N ILE A 506 -19.39 3.62 22.66
CA ILE A 506 -18.89 3.64 24.03
C ILE A 506 -17.51 2.98 24.09
N LYS A 507 -17.36 1.83 23.43
CA LYS A 507 -16.07 1.13 23.40
C LYS A 507 -14.99 1.96 22.72
N TYR A 508 -15.32 2.62 21.62
CA TYR A 508 -14.39 3.48 20.91
C TYR A 508 -13.95 4.67 21.76
N VAL A 509 -14.88 5.32 22.46
CA VAL A 509 -14.58 6.41 23.41
C VAL A 509 -13.71 5.92 24.58
N GLU A 510 -13.96 4.73 25.13
CA GLU A 510 -13.11 4.13 26.16
C GLU A 510 -11.67 3.92 25.68
N ILE A 511 -11.49 3.42 24.46
CA ILE A 511 -10.17 3.20 23.85
C ILE A 511 -9.45 4.54 23.70
N ASN A 512 -10.14 5.55 23.17
CA ASN A 512 -9.60 6.89 22.99
C ASN A 512 -9.17 7.53 24.32
N LYS A 513 -10.01 7.44 25.37
CA LYS A 513 -9.68 7.94 26.71
C LYS A 513 -8.50 7.23 27.34
N LYS A 514 -8.40 5.90 27.17
CA LYS A 514 -7.24 5.12 27.66
C LYS A 514 -5.94 5.49 26.94
N GLY A 515 -6.05 5.88 25.67
CA GLY A 515 -4.91 6.30 24.85
C GLY A 515 -4.57 7.79 24.94
N ASP A 516 -5.18 8.55 25.88
CA ASP A 516 -5.07 10.01 25.99
C ASP A 516 -5.35 10.75 24.66
N ASN A 517 -6.30 10.22 23.89
CA ASN A 517 -6.66 10.70 22.56
C ASN A 517 -8.17 10.86 22.44
N ASP A 518 -8.82 11.45 23.45
CA ASP A 518 -10.24 11.78 23.41
C ASP A 518 -10.45 12.96 22.45
N TRP A 519 -11.33 12.81 21.45
CA TRP A 519 -11.43 13.77 20.33
C TRP A 519 -12.87 14.07 19.87
N PHE A 520 -13.89 13.44 20.45
CA PHE A 520 -15.28 13.75 20.11
C PHE A 520 -16.29 13.37 21.19
N THR A 521 -17.46 13.99 21.12
CA THR A 521 -18.66 13.65 21.89
C THR A 521 -19.86 13.76 20.97
N ILE A 522 -20.71 12.74 20.92
CA ILE A 522 -21.93 12.73 20.10
C ILE A 522 -23.10 12.14 20.86
N GLU A 523 -24.29 12.64 20.54
CA GLU A 523 -25.56 12.14 21.03
C GLU A 523 -26.56 12.05 19.87
N SER A 524 -27.61 11.24 20.07
CA SER A 524 -28.66 11.06 19.07
C SER A 524 -30.00 11.52 19.61
N ASN A 525 -30.94 11.82 18.71
CA ASN A 525 -32.33 11.99 19.06
C ASN A 525 -32.95 10.67 19.58
N GLN A 526 -34.15 10.70 20.14
CA GLN A 526 -34.80 9.50 20.72
C GLN A 526 -34.95 8.33 19.73
N LEU A 527 -34.99 8.62 18.43
CA LEU A 527 -35.14 7.63 17.36
C LEU A 527 -33.80 7.13 16.79
N GLY A 528 -32.68 7.75 17.19
CA GLY A 528 -31.36 7.43 16.66
C GLY A 528 -31.12 7.82 15.20
N THR A 529 -31.99 8.65 14.63
CA THR A 529 -31.98 9.02 13.20
C THR A 529 -31.23 10.31 12.92
N ARG A 530 -31.00 11.15 13.94
CA ARG A 530 -30.21 12.37 13.84
C ARG A 530 -29.20 12.40 14.97
N TRP A 531 -27.95 12.70 14.63
CA TRP A 531 -26.83 12.74 15.55
C TRP A 531 -26.16 14.10 15.52
N GLN A 532 -25.82 14.61 16.70
CA GLN A 532 -25.19 15.91 16.89
C GLN A 532 -24.16 15.83 18.01
N GLY A 533 -23.18 16.72 17.97
CA GLY A 533 -22.19 16.80 19.01
C GLY A 533 -21.03 17.69 18.62
N LYS A 534 -19.87 17.39 19.19
CA LYS A 534 -18.64 18.15 18.99
C LYS A 534 -17.46 17.23 18.76
N CYS A 535 -16.55 17.64 17.88
CA CYS A 535 -15.26 17.02 17.70
C CYS A 535 -14.18 18.06 17.87
N TRP A 536 -12.99 17.62 18.23
CA TRP A 536 -11.86 18.51 18.38
C TRP A 536 -10.56 17.87 17.90
N TYR A 537 -9.63 18.73 17.52
CA TYR A 537 -8.32 18.34 17.04
C TYR A 537 -7.25 19.21 17.69
N ILE A 538 -6.17 18.58 18.15
CA ILE A 538 -5.04 19.28 18.78
C ILE A 538 -3.97 19.49 17.72
N HIS A 539 -3.63 20.75 17.46
CA HIS A 539 -2.56 21.13 16.54
C HIS A 539 -1.76 22.30 17.13
N ASN A 540 -0.43 22.21 17.11
CA ASN A 540 0.48 23.18 17.74
C ASN A 540 0.11 23.51 19.20
N PHE A 541 -0.19 22.48 19.99
CA PHE A 541 -0.63 22.57 21.40
C PHE A 541 -1.91 23.38 21.64
N LYS A 542 -2.70 23.66 20.59
CA LYS A 542 -4.01 24.31 20.69
C LYS A 542 -5.12 23.34 20.30
N LYS A 543 -6.22 23.39 21.05
CA LYS A 543 -7.43 22.60 20.79
C LYS A 543 -8.38 23.39 19.89
N TYR A 544 -8.66 22.85 18.71
CA TYR A 544 -9.67 23.37 17.79
C TYR A 544 -10.93 22.51 17.92
N GLU A 545 -12.06 23.11 18.27
CA GLU A 545 -13.33 22.43 18.50
C GLU A 545 -14.35 22.87 17.46
N PHE A 546 -15.10 21.90 16.92
CA PHE A 546 -16.09 22.10 15.87
C PHE A 546 -17.39 21.36 16.22
N ASP A 547 -18.52 21.99 15.90
CA ASP A 547 -19.82 21.34 15.93
C ASP A 547 -19.93 20.32 14.77
N LEU A 548 -20.42 19.12 15.08
CA LEU A 548 -20.61 18.03 14.12
C LEU A 548 -22.06 17.57 14.10
N GLU A 549 -22.60 17.28 12.92
CA GLU A 549 -23.93 16.71 12.77
C GLU A 549 -24.06 15.77 11.57
N PHE A 550 -24.97 14.80 11.66
CA PHE A 550 -25.36 13.94 10.54
C PHE A 550 -26.71 13.27 10.76
N ASP A 551 -27.42 13.03 9.66
CA ASP A 551 -28.63 12.23 9.63
C ASP A 551 -28.33 10.80 9.17
N MET A 552 -29.06 9.84 9.72
CA MET A 552 -28.99 8.45 9.28
C MET A 552 -29.69 8.29 7.93
N PRO A 553 -28.98 7.83 6.88
CA PRO A 553 -29.61 7.58 5.61
C PRO A 553 -30.63 6.44 5.74
N VAL A 554 -31.68 6.53 4.94
CA VAL A 554 -32.74 5.51 4.93
C VAL A 554 -32.21 4.14 4.50
N THR A 555 -31.16 4.13 3.69
CA THR A 555 -30.45 2.93 3.20
C THR A 555 -29.32 2.48 4.12
N TYR A 556 -29.19 3.06 5.32
CA TYR A 556 -28.23 2.60 6.32
C TYR A 556 -28.52 1.14 6.71
N PRO A 557 -27.51 0.26 6.90
CA PRO A 557 -26.06 0.50 6.84
C PRO A 557 -25.43 0.36 5.44
N GLU A 558 -26.21 0.14 4.38
CA GLU A 558 -25.66 0.01 3.01
C GLU A 558 -25.00 1.30 2.52
N THR A 559 -25.54 2.45 2.94
CA THR A 559 -24.95 3.77 2.72
C THR A 559 -24.42 4.34 4.02
N ALA A 560 -23.17 4.79 4.04
CA ALA A 560 -22.57 5.47 5.19
C ALA A 560 -23.25 6.82 5.46
N PRO A 561 -23.32 7.29 6.72
CA PRO A 561 -23.82 8.62 7.03
C PRO A 561 -22.89 9.71 6.48
N GLU A 562 -23.47 10.81 6.02
CA GLU A 562 -22.72 11.96 5.54
C GLU A 562 -22.47 12.93 6.70
N ILE A 563 -21.24 12.89 7.23
CA ILE A 563 -20.82 13.72 8.36
C ILE A 563 -20.64 15.17 7.91
N ALA A 564 -21.24 16.11 8.64
CA ALA A 564 -21.13 17.54 8.38
C ALA A 564 -20.45 18.29 9.52
N ILE A 565 -19.64 19.28 9.15
CA ILE A 565 -19.06 20.29 10.04
C ILE A 565 -19.43 21.67 9.46
N PRO A 566 -20.62 22.20 9.80
CA PRO A 566 -21.15 23.42 9.19
C PRO A 566 -20.22 24.63 9.30
N GLU A 567 -19.46 24.74 10.39
CA GLU A 567 -18.52 25.84 10.64
C GLU A 567 -17.38 25.95 9.61
N LEU A 568 -17.12 24.87 8.87
CA LEU A 568 -16.04 24.76 7.89
C LEU A 568 -16.52 24.90 6.45
N GLU A 569 -17.82 25.12 6.23
CA GLU A 569 -18.37 25.31 4.89
C GLU A 569 -17.70 26.50 4.17
N GLY A 570 -17.20 26.24 2.96
CA GLY A 570 -16.51 27.23 2.13
C GLY A 570 -15.07 27.55 2.55
N LYS A 571 -14.53 26.91 3.59
CA LYS A 571 -13.14 27.10 4.05
C LYS A 571 -12.16 26.06 3.51
N THR A 572 -12.64 24.95 2.97
CA THR A 572 -11.81 23.93 2.32
C THR A 572 -12.49 23.39 1.06
N GLU A 573 -11.70 23.06 0.05
CA GLU A 573 -12.15 22.38 -1.18
C GLU A 573 -12.57 20.92 -0.92
N LYS A 574 -12.19 20.35 0.23
CA LYS A 574 -12.56 18.98 0.65
C LYS A 574 -13.88 18.94 1.42
N MET A 575 -14.86 19.72 0.96
CA MET A 575 -16.20 19.77 1.53
C MET A 575 -17.26 19.95 0.44
N TYR A 576 -18.37 19.25 0.58
CA TYR A 576 -19.57 19.42 -0.23
C TYR A 576 -20.51 20.46 0.40
N ARG A 577 -21.50 20.89 -0.37
CA ARG A 577 -22.55 21.83 0.06
C ARG A 577 -23.23 21.36 1.36
N GLY A 578 -23.47 22.30 2.27
CA GLY A 578 -24.06 22.05 3.58
C GLY A 578 -23.07 21.53 4.62
N GLY A 579 -21.78 21.83 4.47
CA GLY A 579 -20.74 21.47 5.44
C GLY A 579 -20.33 20.00 5.44
N LYS A 580 -20.78 19.20 4.47
CA LYS A 580 -20.53 17.75 4.42
C LYS A 580 -19.10 17.45 4.01
N ILE A 581 -18.38 16.66 4.81
CA ILE A 581 -16.96 16.38 4.52
C ILE A 581 -16.77 15.54 3.26
N CYS A 582 -15.78 15.88 2.44
CA CYS A 582 -15.40 15.09 1.27
C CYS A 582 -14.44 13.98 1.71
N LEU A 583 -14.98 12.79 1.89
CA LEU A 583 -14.22 11.60 2.26
C LEU A 583 -13.30 11.13 1.13
N THR A 584 -12.24 10.41 1.49
CA THR A 584 -11.30 9.85 0.51
C THR A 584 -12.00 8.86 -0.43
N VAL A 585 -11.46 8.71 -1.65
CA VAL A 585 -12.02 7.79 -2.66
C VAL A 585 -12.08 6.33 -2.18
N HIS A 586 -11.20 5.95 -1.23
CA HIS A 586 -11.13 4.60 -0.67
C HIS A 586 -12.22 4.31 0.38
N PHE A 587 -12.86 5.34 0.95
CA PHE A 587 -13.84 5.16 2.02
C PHE A 587 -15.10 4.40 1.53
N LYS A 588 -15.67 4.79 0.39
CA LYS A 588 -16.91 4.18 -0.12
C LYS A 588 -16.75 2.69 -0.48
N PRO A 589 -15.70 2.27 -1.21
CA PRO A 589 -15.47 0.84 -1.47
C PRO A 589 -15.19 0.05 -0.19
N LEU A 590 -14.45 0.63 0.76
CA LEU A 590 -14.16 -0.01 2.05
C LEU A 590 -15.44 -0.22 2.87
N TRP A 591 -16.29 0.80 2.96
CA TRP A 591 -17.59 0.70 3.63
C TRP A 591 -18.45 -0.39 3.01
N ALA A 592 -18.62 -0.37 1.68
CA ALA A 592 -19.45 -1.32 0.94
C ALA A 592 -19.05 -2.79 1.18
N ARG A 593 -17.75 -3.08 1.26
CA ARG A 593 -17.23 -4.44 1.53
C ARG A 593 -17.51 -4.94 2.94
N ASN A 594 -17.72 -4.04 3.89
CA ASN A 594 -17.88 -4.35 5.31
C ASN A 594 -19.31 -4.13 5.82
N VAL A 595 -20.28 -3.91 4.95
CA VAL A 595 -21.70 -3.92 5.33
C VAL A 595 -22.11 -5.35 5.70
N PRO A 596 -22.81 -5.59 6.83
CA PRO A 596 -23.38 -4.63 7.78
C PRO A 596 -22.51 -4.34 9.01
N HIS A 597 -21.29 -4.84 9.04
CA HIS A 597 -20.40 -4.85 10.21
C HIS A 597 -19.87 -3.50 10.63
N PHE A 598 -19.81 -2.54 9.70
CA PHE A 598 -19.43 -1.17 10.01
C PHE A 598 -20.61 -0.36 10.54
N GLY A 599 -20.27 0.55 11.46
CA GLY A 599 -21.19 1.38 12.24
C GLY A 599 -20.72 2.84 12.32
N ILE A 600 -21.37 3.64 13.16
CA ILE A 600 -21.05 5.06 13.38
C ILE A 600 -19.61 5.23 13.88
N ALA A 601 -19.19 4.40 14.85
CA ALA A 601 -17.81 4.41 15.36
C ALA A 601 -16.78 4.23 14.24
N HIS A 602 -17.08 3.35 13.27
CA HIS A 602 -16.22 3.11 12.10
C HIS A 602 -16.23 4.30 11.14
N ALA A 603 -17.39 4.93 10.91
CA ALA A 603 -17.49 6.14 10.07
C ALA A 603 -16.68 7.30 10.66
N LEU A 604 -16.68 7.46 11.99
CA LEU A 604 -15.88 8.47 12.68
C LEU A 604 -14.38 8.14 12.60
N ALA A 605 -13.99 6.91 12.88
CA ALA A 605 -12.58 6.49 12.91
C ALA A 605 -11.91 6.44 11.52
N LEU A 606 -12.63 6.00 10.48
CA LEU A 606 -12.10 5.85 9.11
C LEU A 606 -12.41 7.04 8.20
N GLY A 607 -13.42 7.84 8.55
CA GLY A 607 -13.87 8.97 7.74
C GLY A 607 -13.47 10.31 8.36
N LEU A 608 -14.08 10.65 9.50
CA LEU A 608 -13.91 11.97 10.12
C LEU A 608 -12.51 12.19 10.69
N ALA A 609 -11.94 11.24 11.44
CA ALA A 609 -10.64 11.43 12.07
C ALA A 609 -9.49 11.66 11.05
N PRO A 610 -9.36 10.88 9.96
CA PRO A 610 -8.36 11.15 8.93
C PRO A 610 -8.61 12.47 8.19
N TRP A 611 -9.88 12.84 8.01
CA TRP A 611 -10.24 14.12 7.40
C TRP A 611 -9.81 15.30 8.28
N LEU A 612 -10.09 15.25 9.59
CA LEU A 612 -9.62 16.28 10.54
C LEU A 612 -8.10 16.38 10.56
N ALA A 613 -7.40 15.23 10.54
CA ALA A 613 -5.94 15.18 10.55
C ALA A 613 -5.30 15.79 9.28
N ALA A 614 -6.00 15.78 8.15
CA ALA A 614 -5.54 16.39 6.91
C ALA A 614 -5.93 17.88 6.81
N GLU A 615 -7.18 18.21 7.12
CA GLU A 615 -7.75 19.51 6.81
C GLU A 615 -7.54 20.54 7.93
N VAL A 616 -7.55 20.14 9.21
CA VAL A 616 -7.38 21.11 10.31
C VAL A 616 -6.01 21.79 10.27
N PRO A 617 -4.86 21.09 10.10
CA PRO A 617 -3.57 21.75 9.93
C PRO A 617 -3.56 22.75 8.77
N TYR A 618 -4.09 22.35 7.61
CA TYR A 618 -4.21 23.23 6.44
C TYR A 618 -5.03 24.50 6.74
N LEU A 619 -6.17 24.36 7.41
CA LEU A 619 -7.04 25.48 7.78
C LEU A 619 -6.36 26.44 8.77
N VAL A 620 -5.55 25.90 9.70
CA VAL A 620 -4.79 26.70 10.67
C VAL A 620 -3.65 27.45 9.98
N GLU A 621 -2.84 26.77 9.17
CA GLU A 621 -1.69 27.34 8.47
C GLU A 621 -2.09 28.47 7.51
N ASN A 622 -3.29 28.36 6.90
CA ASN A 622 -3.83 29.38 6.00
C ASN A 622 -4.70 30.44 6.70
N ASN A 623 -4.75 30.45 8.04
CA ASN A 623 -5.56 31.38 8.85
C ASN A 623 -7.06 31.38 8.49
N LEU A 624 -7.60 30.25 8.04
CA LEU A 624 -9.00 30.10 7.63
C LEU A 624 -9.93 29.79 8.81
N ILE A 625 -9.36 29.33 9.92
CA ILE A 625 -10.05 29.15 11.20
C ILE A 625 -9.35 29.97 12.29
N PRO A 626 -10.10 30.57 13.23
CA PRO A 626 -9.51 31.42 14.25
C PRO A 626 -8.62 30.61 15.20
N ASN A 627 -7.50 31.22 15.59
CA ASN A 627 -6.74 30.83 16.77
C ASN A 627 -7.63 31.06 18.01
N LYS A 628 -8.42 30.06 18.41
CA LYS A 628 -9.13 30.09 19.70
C LYS A 628 -8.18 29.79 20.84
#